data_AF-A0A9W4UMT2-F1
#
_entry.id   AF-A0A9W4UMT2-F1
#
_cell.length_a   1.000
_cell.length_b   1.000
_cell.length_c   1.000
_cell.angle_alpha   90.00
_cell.angle_beta   90.00
_cell.angle_gamma   90.00
#
_symmetry.space_group_name_H-M   'P 1'
#
loop_
_entity.id
_entity.type
_entity.pdbx_description
1 polymer ?
#
loop_
_entity_poly.entity_id
_entity_poly.type
_entity_poly.pdbx_seq_one_letter_code
_entity_poly.pdbx_strand_id
1 'polypeptide(L)'
;MCSFHFVHYLRILHTATSPTTITIAFPRSLIMESKRTSRASRGMTRGKRVTIASSPPAKSVSASAVFKRPTNAQRVRKRDERAQSPKISSSPSKKSRSASRKKQAPHPLAEAFEDATSEYRDTLLSMGIAALDKYHASLVAALHEVNLEQLSSPTAQDPNASPIRLTLAAKYERSQHKLLNRVGEYHIRRRITNETGETEAVDVSIEEMLAGFQDRYLAEVERLSALQTKWETVVGEIWKTGVNYFGEDVMQELFVDGDLSNASSPAPDDQMPGNHLDDADSLFVPERSPQAKTASKKRVTFQEPPIELPEFLTSASRFKGLPRPTELPHTEIKALEQVVGELGKEHVAEMKGIDKEYQRFWEKKLGNMRRVVVDDE
;
A
#
# COMPACT_ATOMS: atom_id res chain seq x y z
N MET A 1 -4.87 -22.21 16.13
CA MET A 1 -4.12 -20.95 15.94
C MET A 1 -2.64 -21.16 16.27
N CYS A 2 -1.93 -21.95 15.46
CA CYS A 2 -0.52 -22.32 15.71
C CYS A 2 0.32 -22.18 14.44
N SER A 3 0.32 -20.99 13.81
CA SER A 3 1.02 -20.77 12.53
C SER A 3 2.05 -19.65 12.55
N PHE A 4 2.34 -19.03 13.70
CA PHE A 4 3.24 -17.86 13.74
C PHE A 4 4.69 -18.13 14.16
N HIS A 5 5.04 -19.32 14.66
CA HIS A 5 6.44 -19.61 15.06
C HIS A 5 7.27 -20.34 14.00
N PHE A 6 6.71 -20.63 12.82
CA PHE A 6 7.35 -21.43 11.77
C PHE A 6 8.45 -20.69 10.98
N VAL A 7 8.56 -19.37 11.10
CA VAL A 7 9.43 -18.56 10.23
C VAL A 7 10.89 -18.48 10.71
N HIS A 8 11.17 -18.74 12.00
CA HIS A 8 12.51 -18.51 12.55
C HIS A 8 13.49 -19.69 12.38
N TYR A 9 13.01 -20.94 12.36
CA TYR A 9 13.87 -22.11 12.20
C TYR A 9 14.40 -22.32 10.78
N LEU A 10 13.72 -21.80 9.75
CA LEU A 10 14.16 -21.92 8.36
C LEU A 10 15.31 -20.96 7.98
N ARG A 11 15.66 -19.99 8.84
CA ARG A 11 16.71 -19.01 8.53
C ARG A 11 18.13 -19.47 8.89
N ILE A 12 18.27 -20.47 9.77
CA ILE A 12 19.58 -20.90 10.29
C ILE A 12 20.21 -22.01 9.44
N LEU A 13 19.43 -22.77 8.66
CA LEU A 13 19.96 -23.86 7.82
C LEU A 13 20.32 -23.46 6.37
N HIS A 14 20.23 -22.18 6.00
CA HIS A 14 20.37 -21.74 4.60
C HIS A 14 21.63 -20.92 4.26
N THR A 15 22.64 -20.87 5.13
CA THR A 15 23.88 -20.08 4.87
C THR A 15 25.03 -20.87 4.23
N ALA A 16 24.83 -22.12 3.82
CA ALA A 16 25.88 -22.89 3.14
C ALA A 16 25.31 -23.78 2.04
N THR A 17 24.87 -23.18 0.93
CA THR A 17 24.82 -23.84 -0.39
C THR A 17 24.53 -22.80 -1.45
N SER A 18 25.35 -22.81 -2.51
CA SER A 18 25.25 -21.94 -3.68
C SER A 18 23.81 -21.84 -4.22
N PRO A 19 23.40 -20.70 -4.81
CA PRO A 19 22.11 -20.58 -5.45
C PRO A 19 22.08 -21.44 -6.72
N THR A 20 21.65 -22.68 -6.60
CA THR A 20 21.21 -23.48 -7.75
C THR A 20 19.85 -22.93 -8.18
N THR A 21 19.86 -22.11 -9.23
CA THR A 21 18.64 -21.65 -9.90
C THR A 21 17.90 -22.86 -10.46
N ILE A 22 16.87 -23.34 -9.75
CA ILE A 22 15.96 -24.35 -10.27
C ILE A 22 14.89 -23.61 -11.08
N THR A 23 15.12 -23.54 -12.39
CA THR A 23 14.12 -23.10 -13.37
C THR A 23 13.07 -24.21 -13.52
N ILE A 24 11.90 -24.03 -12.92
CA ILE A 24 10.76 -24.93 -13.09
C ILE A 24 9.98 -24.45 -14.32
N ALA A 25 10.21 -25.13 -15.45
CA ALA A 25 9.42 -24.95 -16.66
C ALA A 25 8.01 -25.53 -16.45
N PHE A 26 6.98 -24.71 -16.72
CA PHE A 26 5.60 -25.15 -16.72
C PHE A 26 5.23 -25.61 -18.14
N PRO A 27 4.69 -26.82 -18.34
CA PRO A 27 4.16 -27.19 -19.65
C PRO A 27 2.86 -26.42 -19.88
N ARG A 28 2.85 -25.47 -20.81
CA ARG A 28 1.60 -24.88 -21.32
C ARG A 28 1.35 -25.31 -22.75
N SER A 29 0.25 -26.02 -22.91
CA SER A 29 -0.34 -26.49 -24.15
C SER A 29 -0.97 -25.35 -24.96
N LEU A 30 -0.84 -25.50 -26.29
CA LEU A 30 -1.69 -25.05 -27.39
C LEU A 30 -1.94 -23.53 -27.62
N ILE A 31 -1.23 -23.04 -28.66
CA ILE A 31 -1.70 -22.27 -29.83
C ILE A 31 -2.55 -21.00 -29.58
N MET A 32 -1.97 -19.84 -29.91
CA MET A 32 -2.48 -19.00 -31.01
C MET A 32 -1.36 -18.10 -31.55
N GLU A 33 -1.09 -18.28 -32.83
CA GLU A 33 -0.12 -17.57 -33.64
C GLU A 33 -0.69 -16.19 -34.00
N SER A 34 -0.06 -15.11 -33.52
CA SER A 34 -0.39 -13.75 -33.94
C SER A 34 0.84 -12.99 -34.41
N LYS A 35 0.64 -12.29 -35.53
CA LYS A 35 1.66 -11.83 -36.46
C LYS A 35 2.53 -10.72 -35.89
N ARG A 36 3.81 -10.85 -36.21
CA ARG A 36 4.90 -9.86 -36.08
C ARG A 36 4.46 -8.46 -36.51
N THR A 37 4.76 -7.46 -35.69
CA THR A 37 5.17 -6.14 -36.17
C THR A 37 6.45 -5.72 -35.45
N SER A 38 7.54 -5.70 -36.21
CA SER A 38 8.83 -5.18 -35.79
C SER A 38 8.80 -3.65 -35.77
N ARG A 39 9.26 -3.03 -34.69
CA ARG A 39 9.90 -1.72 -34.80
C ARG A 39 10.96 -1.51 -33.73
N ALA A 40 12.20 -1.48 -34.21
CA ALA A 40 13.36 -1.01 -33.47
C ALA A 40 13.27 0.51 -33.26
N SER A 41 13.76 1.00 -32.13
CA SER A 41 14.73 2.11 -32.10
C SER A 41 15.14 2.48 -30.66
N ARG A 42 16.47 2.47 -30.48
CA ARG A 42 17.30 3.07 -29.44
C ARG A 42 16.85 4.46 -28.97
N GLY A 43 17.19 4.76 -27.71
CA GLY A 43 17.26 6.13 -27.20
C GLY A 43 17.67 6.18 -25.73
N MET A 44 18.94 5.90 -25.41
CA MET A 44 19.52 6.26 -24.12
C MET A 44 19.59 7.78 -24.00
N THR A 45 18.90 8.37 -23.04
CA THR A 45 19.27 9.69 -22.50
C THR A 45 19.17 9.69 -20.98
N ARG A 46 20.28 10.08 -20.36
CA ARG A 46 20.53 10.18 -18.93
C ARG A 46 20.15 11.61 -18.52
N GLY A 47 19.00 11.77 -17.87
CA GLY A 47 18.45 13.07 -17.46
C GLY A 47 18.73 13.40 -15.99
N LYS A 48 19.42 14.51 -15.77
CA LYS A 48 19.75 15.18 -14.50
C LYS A 48 18.59 15.24 -13.49
N ARG A 49 18.86 14.88 -12.23
CA ARG A 49 18.07 15.33 -11.06
C ARG A 49 18.28 16.83 -10.88
N VAL A 50 17.22 17.61 -11.06
CA VAL A 50 17.13 19.00 -10.61
C VAL A 50 16.38 18.98 -9.27
N THR A 51 17.09 19.32 -8.19
CA THR A 51 16.53 19.62 -6.89
C THR A 51 15.82 20.97 -6.97
N ILE A 52 14.49 20.96 -7.02
CA ILE A 52 13.68 22.17 -6.88
C ILE A 52 13.39 22.37 -5.39
N ALA A 53 13.86 23.51 -4.89
CA ALA A 53 13.65 23.97 -3.53
C ALA A 53 12.15 24.11 -3.22
N SER A 54 11.77 23.51 -2.09
CA SER A 54 10.50 23.70 -1.40
C SER A 54 10.31 25.19 -1.06
N SER A 55 9.24 25.79 -1.58
CA SER A 55 8.76 27.11 -1.17
C SER A 55 7.61 26.95 -0.16
N PRO A 56 7.44 27.89 0.80
CA PRO A 56 6.54 27.72 1.93
C PRO A 56 5.05 27.83 1.52
N PRO A 57 4.13 27.21 2.29
CA PRO A 57 2.71 27.19 1.96
C PRO A 57 2.08 28.58 2.07
N ALA A 58 1.46 29.01 0.98
CA ALA A 58 0.65 30.21 0.93
C ALA A 58 -0.62 30.04 1.78
N LYS A 59 -0.95 31.11 2.52
CA LYS A 59 -2.06 31.23 3.46
C LYS A 59 -3.40 30.91 2.78
N SER A 60 -4.17 29.99 3.38
CA SER A 60 -5.55 29.69 3.01
C SER A 60 -6.43 30.93 3.25
N VAL A 61 -6.96 31.52 2.18
CA VAL A 61 -7.95 32.59 2.27
C VAL A 61 -9.34 31.96 2.24
N SER A 62 -10.11 32.18 3.31
CA SER A 62 -11.45 31.65 3.52
C SER A 62 -12.44 32.10 2.43
N ALA A 63 -13.13 31.13 1.81
CA ALA A 63 -14.09 31.33 0.72
C ALA A 63 -15.45 31.92 1.17
N SER A 64 -15.53 32.54 2.35
CA SER A 64 -16.79 33.04 2.93
C SER A 64 -17.07 34.53 2.67
N ALA A 65 -16.24 35.23 1.88
CA ALA A 65 -16.35 36.69 1.69
C ALA A 65 -16.93 37.16 0.33
N VAL A 66 -17.29 36.27 -0.59
CA VAL A 66 -17.64 36.65 -1.99
C VAL A 66 -19.12 36.99 -2.21
N PHE A 67 -20.00 36.79 -1.23
CA PHE A 67 -21.41 37.20 -1.34
C PHE A 67 -21.69 38.53 -0.60
N LYS A 68 -21.07 39.62 -1.04
CA LYS A 68 -21.55 40.97 -0.71
C LYS A 68 -22.25 41.57 -1.93
N ARG A 69 -23.57 41.43 -1.95
CA ARG A 69 -24.48 42.20 -2.81
C ARG A 69 -24.26 43.70 -2.57
N PRO A 70 -24.02 44.54 -3.60
CA PRO A 70 -24.17 45.97 -3.45
C PRO A 70 -25.67 46.28 -3.26
N THR A 71 -26.03 46.65 -2.03
CA THR A 71 -27.31 47.25 -1.68
C THR A 71 -27.23 48.73 -2.04
N ASN A 72 -27.60 49.06 -3.28
CA ASN A 72 -27.84 50.46 -3.64
C ASN A 72 -29.32 50.76 -3.46
N ALA A 73 -29.63 51.48 -2.38
CA ALA A 73 -30.95 52.02 -2.10
C ALA A 73 -31.18 53.24 -2.98
N GLN A 74 -31.97 53.07 -4.05
CA GLN A 74 -32.69 54.17 -4.66
C GLN A 74 -34.13 53.74 -4.98
N ARG A 75 -35.01 54.04 -4.03
CA ARG A 75 -36.16 54.92 -4.22
C ARG A 75 -36.72 54.93 -5.66
N VAL A 76 -37.95 54.43 -5.83
CA VAL A 76 -39.12 55.21 -6.29
C VAL A 76 -40.24 54.27 -6.80
N ARG A 77 -41.39 54.41 -6.13
CA ARG A 77 -42.78 54.17 -6.54
C ARG A 77 -43.30 52.73 -6.66
N LYS A 78 -44.05 52.38 -5.60
CA LYS A 78 -45.28 51.59 -5.64
C LYS A 78 -46.09 51.87 -6.91
N ARG A 79 -46.47 50.82 -7.62
CA ARG A 79 -47.79 50.73 -8.27
C ARG A 79 -48.25 49.29 -8.22
N ASP A 80 -49.30 49.10 -7.45
CA ASP A 80 -50.07 47.89 -7.30
C ASP A 80 -50.63 47.37 -8.63
N GLU A 81 -50.93 46.07 -8.61
CA GLU A 81 -52.08 45.46 -9.26
C GLU A 81 -52.21 45.55 -10.78
N ARG A 82 -52.15 44.38 -11.44
CA ARG A 82 -53.35 43.59 -11.80
C ARG A 82 -53.08 42.81 -13.08
N ALA A 83 -53.20 41.49 -12.97
CA ALA A 83 -53.41 40.60 -14.10
C ALA A 83 -54.54 41.16 -14.99
N GLN A 84 -54.23 41.45 -16.25
CA GLN A 84 -55.24 41.72 -17.27
C GLN A 84 -55.28 40.58 -18.26
N SER A 85 -56.37 39.82 -18.11
CA SER A 85 -57.07 39.07 -19.13
C SER A 85 -57.25 39.87 -20.45
N PRO A 86 -57.51 39.18 -21.57
CA PRO A 86 -57.74 39.82 -22.87
C PRO A 86 -59.09 40.54 -22.83
N LYS A 87 -59.06 41.86 -22.61
CA LYS A 87 -60.24 42.70 -22.78
C LYS A 87 -60.37 43.08 -24.24
N ILE A 88 -61.32 42.40 -24.88
CA ILE A 88 -62.15 42.89 -25.97
C ILE A 88 -62.54 44.35 -25.65
N SER A 89 -61.89 45.30 -26.31
CA SER A 89 -62.30 46.71 -26.28
C SER A 89 -62.87 47.07 -27.64
N SER A 90 -64.17 46.85 -27.74
CA SER A 90 -65.08 47.59 -28.60
C SER A 90 -64.94 49.09 -28.32
N SER A 91 -64.09 49.75 -29.11
CA SER A 91 -64.07 51.20 -29.23
C SER A 91 -64.56 51.56 -30.63
N PRO A 92 -65.47 52.53 -30.78
CA PRO A 92 -66.11 52.82 -32.04
C PRO A 92 -65.04 53.29 -33.03
N SER A 93 -64.94 52.61 -34.17
CA SER A 93 -64.18 53.09 -35.31
C SER A 93 -64.77 54.45 -35.69
N LYS A 94 -64.11 55.53 -35.26
CA LYS A 94 -64.29 56.84 -35.88
C LYS A 94 -63.99 56.60 -37.35
N LYS A 95 -65.03 56.61 -38.19
CA LYS A 95 -64.94 56.78 -39.63
C LYS A 95 -64.13 58.06 -39.84
N SER A 96 -62.80 57.95 -39.93
CA SER A 96 -61.97 59.04 -40.39
C SER A 96 -62.42 59.24 -41.82
N ARG A 97 -63.16 60.32 -42.07
CA ARG A 97 -63.38 60.83 -43.41
C ARG A 97 -62.00 61.00 -44.01
N SER A 98 -61.60 60.04 -44.84
CA SER A 98 -60.48 60.16 -45.75
C SER A 98 -60.86 61.26 -46.72
N ALA A 99 -60.62 62.50 -46.29
CA ALA A 99 -60.45 63.59 -47.22
C ALA A 99 -59.22 63.20 -48.02
N SER A 100 -59.44 62.90 -49.30
CA SER A 100 -58.40 62.82 -50.32
C SER A 100 -57.70 64.19 -50.39
N ARG A 101 -56.89 64.50 -49.39
CA ARG A 101 -55.86 65.52 -49.49
C ARG A 101 -54.94 65.01 -50.56
N LYS A 102 -55.08 65.58 -51.76
CA LYS A 102 -54.10 65.50 -52.84
C LYS A 102 -52.73 65.57 -52.17
N LYS A 103 -51.95 64.49 -52.26
CA LYS A 103 -50.56 64.45 -51.78
C LYS A 103 -49.86 65.61 -52.49
N GLN A 104 -49.75 66.74 -51.81
CA GLN A 104 -48.81 67.75 -52.24
C GLN A 104 -47.44 67.08 -52.14
N ALA A 105 -46.63 67.22 -53.19
CA ALA A 105 -45.27 66.73 -53.18
C ALA A 105 -44.62 67.18 -51.86
N PRO A 106 -44.07 66.26 -51.05
CA PRO A 106 -43.44 66.65 -49.81
C PRO A 106 -42.36 67.68 -50.12
N HIS A 107 -42.18 68.64 -49.22
CA HIS A 107 -41.10 69.60 -49.37
C HIS A 107 -39.76 68.83 -49.44
N PRO A 108 -38.83 69.12 -50.36
CA PRO A 108 -37.60 68.34 -50.53
C PRO A 108 -36.76 68.25 -49.24
N LEU A 109 -36.79 69.27 -48.39
CA LEU A 109 -36.19 69.23 -47.04
C LEU A 109 -36.89 68.23 -46.09
N ALA A 110 -38.18 68.01 -46.24
CA ALA A 110 -38.92 67.05 -45.41
C ALA A 110 -38.59 65.61 -45.82
N GLU A 111 -38.45 65.33 -47.12
CA GLU A 111 -37.97 64.01 -47.61
C GLU A 111 -36.54 63.76 -47.13
N ALA A 112 -35.63 64.71 -47.34
CA ALA A 112 -34.24 64.58 -46.88
C ALA A 112 -34.13 64.40 -45.36
N PHE A 113 -35.00 65.05 -44.58
CA PHE A 113 -35.04 64.87 -43.13
C PHE A 113 -35.62 63.52 -42.72
N GLU A 114 -36.65 63.03 -43.41
CA GLU A 114 -37.23 61.71 -43.17
C GLU A 114 -36.23 60.59 -43.51
N ASP A 115 -35.52 60.72 -44.63
CA ASP A 115 -34.47 59.80 -45.06
C ASP A 115 -33.28 59.82 -44.08
N ALA A 116 -32.78 61.00 -43.70
CA ALA A 116 -31.71 61.09 -42.71
C ALA A 116 -32.14 60.53 -41.34
N THR A 117 -33.41 60.72 -40.96
CA THR A 117 -33.94 60.19 -39.70
C THR A 117 -34.13 58.67 -39.76
N SER A 118 -34.56 58.13 -40.90
CA SER A 118 -34.71 56.68 -41.10
C SER A 118 -33.35 55.99 -41.12
N GLU A 119 -32.37 56.53 -41.85
CA GLU A 119 -30.99 56.05 -41.86
C GLU A 119 -30.35 56.11 -40.47
N TYR A 120 -30.57 57.19 -39.71
CA TYR A 120 -30.11 57.27 -38.32
C TYR A 120 -30.76 56.23 -37.42
N ARG A 121 -32.06 55.95 -37.59
CA ARG A 121 -32.75 54.88 -36.83
C ARG A 121 -32.22 53.51 -37.20
N ASP A 122 -32.00 53.24 -38.49
CA ASP A 122 -31.51 51.96 -38.98
C ASP A 122 -30.07 51.70 -38.55
N THR A 123 -29.22 52.74 -38.57
CA THR A 123 -27.84 52.65 -38.04
C THR A 123 -27.83 52.41 -36.53
N LEU A 124 -28.66 53.10 -35.75
CA LEU A 124 -28.80 52.83 -34.32
C LEU A 124 -29.32 51.41 -34.03
N LEU A 125 -30.32 50.95 -34.78
CA LEU A 125 -30.89 49.62 -34.62
C LEU A 125 -29.87 48.54 -34.99
N SER A 126 -29.19 48.67 -36.13
CA SER A 126 -28.16 47.72 -36.55
C SER A 126 -26.98 47.67 -35.58
N MET A 127 -26.53 48.84 -35.09
CA MET A 127 -25.48 48.91 -34.07
C MET A 127 -25.93 48.25 -32.76
N GLY A 128 -27.18 48.48 -32.34
CA GLY A 128 -27.75 47.85 -31.16
C GLY A 128 -27.85 46.33 -31.28
N ILE A 129 -28.31 45.83 -32.43
CA ILE A 129 -28.40 44.38 -32.70
C ILE A 129 -27.01 43.75 -32.72
N ALA A 130 -26.05 44.35 -33.42
CA ALA A 130 -24.67 43.84 -33.47
C ALA A 130 -24.00 43.79 -32.08
N ALA A 131 -24.26 44.80 -31.23
CA ALA A 131 -23.76 44.79 -29.86
C ALA A 131 -24.42 43.69 -29.01
N LEU A 132 -25.72 43.47 -29.18
CA LEU A 132 -26.47 42.43 -28.47
C LEU A 132 -26.03 41.03 -28.89
N ASP A 133 -25.83 40.80 -30.19
CA ASP A 133 -25.33 39.53 -30.73
C ASP A 133 -23.92 39.22 -30.23
N LYS A 134 -23.05 40.23 -30.20
CA LYS A 134 -21.69 40.10 -29.65
C LYS A 134 -21.72 39.73 -28.16
N TYR A 135 -22.58 40.40 -27.38
CA TYR A 135 -22.72 40.10 -25.96
C TYR A 135 -23.29 38.70 -25.72
N HIS A 136 -24.30 38.31 -26.50
CA HIS A 136 -24.88 36.98 -26.45
C HIS A 136 -23.83 35.89 -26.78
N ALA A 137 -23.07 36.05 -27.87
CA ALA A 137 -21.99 35.13 -28.23
C ALA A 137 -20.93 35.03 -27.12
N SER A 138 -20.55 36.17 -26.52
CA SER A 138 -19.61 36.19 -25.40
C SER A 138 -20.15 35.47 -24.16
N LEU A 139 -21.44 35.62 -23.85
CA LEU A 139 -22.06 34.97 -22.70
C LEU A 139 -22.16 33.45 -22.90
N VAL A 140 -22.52 33.02 -24.11
CA VAL A 140 -22.54 31.60 -24.49
C VAL A 140 -21.15 30.99 -24.38
N ALA A 141 -20.13 31.68 -24.91
CA ALA A 141 -18.74 31.22 -24.80
C ALA A 141 -18.27 31.13 -23.33
N ALA A 142 -18.58 32.14 -22.51
CA ALA A 142 -18.25 32.12 -21.09
C ALA A 142 -18.97 30.97 -20.34
N LEU A 143 -20.23 30.70 -20.67
CA LEU A 143 -20.98 29.59 -20.07
C LEU A 143 -20.40 28.23 -20.48
N HIS A 144 -19.95 28.09 -21.72
CA HIS A 144 -19.24 26.89 -22.16
C HIS A 144 -17.93 26.69 -21.40
N GLU A 145 -17.11 27.73 -21.26
CA GLU A 145 -15.83 27.66 -20.52
C GLU A 145 -16.03 27.35 -19.03
N VAL A 146 -17.07 27.90 -18.39
CA VAL A 146 -17.38 27.60 -16.96
C VAL A 146 -17.80 26.14 -16.79
N ASN A 147 -18.43 25.54 -17.80
CA ASN A 147 -18.83 24.13 -17.75
C ASN A 147 -17.68 23.15 -18.01
N LEU A 148 -16.50 23.64 -18.42
CA LEU A 148 -15.32 22.83 -18.65
C LEU A 148 -14.51 22.68 -17.35
N GLU A 149 -14.48 21.46 -16.81
CA GLU A 149 -13.60 21.12 -15.71
C GLU A 149 -12.31 20.48 -16.23
N GLN A 150 -11.18 20.92 -15.67
CA GLN A 150 -9.87 20.36 -15.97
C GLN A 150 -9.67 19.07 -15.18
N LEU A 151 -9.38 17.97 -15.88
CA LEU A 151 -9.04 16.70 -15.22
C LEU A 151 -7.61 16.75 -14.67
N SER A 152 -7.45 16.44 -13.39
CA SER A 152 -6.16 16.46 -12.67
C SER A 152 -5.21 15.31 -13.03
N SER A 153 -5.61 14.38 -13.91
CA SER A 153 -4.81 13.22 -14.28
C SER A 153 -4.21 13.41 -15.68
N PRO A 154 -2.91 13.75 -15.81
CA PRO A 154 -2.23 13.69 -17.09
C PRO A 154 -2.26 12.25 -17.58
N THR A 155 -2.88 12.01 -18.73
CA THR A 155 -2.80 10.71 -19.40
C THR A 155 -1.32 10.48 -19.69
N ALA A 156 -0.74 9.41 -19.14
CA ALA A 156 0.70 9.15 -19.07
C ALA A 156 1.43 9.02 -20.43
N GLN A 157 0.76 9.29 -21.55
CA GLN A 157 1.31 9.14 -22.90
C GLN A 157 2.01 10.38 -23.45
N ASP A 158 1.70 11.59 -22.97
CA ASP A 158 2.37 12.79 -23.47
C ASP A 158 2.47 13.90 -22.39
N PRO A 159 3.66 14.18 -21.84
CA PRO A 159 3.85 15.19 -20.79
C PRO A 159 3.62 16.62 -21.29
N ASN A 160 3.55 16.83 -22.61
CA ASN A 160 3.33 18.14 -23.22
C ASN A 160 1.87 18.34 -23.71
N ALA A 161 1.01 17.34 -23.58
CA ALA A 161 -0.38 17.47 -23.99
C ALA A 161 -1.13 18.41 -23.04
N SER A 162 -1.94 19.31 -23.62
CA SER A 162 -2.81 20.16 -22.82
C SER A 162 -3.82 19.30 -22.04
N PRO A 163 -4.13 19.65 -20.78
CA PRO A 163 -5.11 18.95 -19.97
C PRO A 163 -6.45 18.85 -20.69
N ILE A 164 -7.01 17.63 -20.77
CA ILE A 164 -8.33 17.42 -21.37
C ILE A 164 -9.36 18.16 -20.52
N ARG A 165 -10.01 19.15 -21.11
CA ARG A 165 -11.16 19.86 -20.54
C ARG A 165 -12.42 19.09 -20.90
N LEU A 166 -13.11 18.55 -19.88
CA LEU A 166 -14.37 17.86 -20.08
C LEU A 166 -15.52 18.70 -19.53
N THR A 167 -16.67 18.61 -20.18
CA THR A 167 -17.89 19.17 -19.60
C THR A 167 -18.25 18.41 -18.32
N LEU A 168 -18.94 19.07 -17.38
CA LEU A 168 -19.43 18.43 -16.15
C LEU A 168 -20.21 17.12 -16.43
N ALA A 169 -21.05 17.12 -17.46
CA ALA A 169 -21.79 15.93 -17.89
C ALA A 169 -20.85 14.80 -18.34
N ALA A 170 -19.84 15.10 -19.17
CA ALA A 170 -18.85 14.12 -19.61
C ALA A 170 -17.99 13.58 -18.46
N LYS A 171 -17.69 14.42 -17.45
CA LYS A 171 -17.03 13.97 -16.22
C LYS A 171 -17.90 12.98 -15.44
N TYR A 172 -19.18 13.29 -15.30
CA TYR A 172 -20.12 12.41 -14.62
C TYR A 172 -20.28 11.08 -15.36
N GLU A 173 -20.48 11.11 -16.68
CA GLU A 173 -20.57 9.92 -17.53
C GLU A 173 -19.32 9.04 -17.41
N ARG A 174 -18.12 9.65 -17.44
CA ARG A 174 -16.86 8.92 -17.25
C ARG A 174 -16.73 8.32 -15.84
N SER A 175 -17.24 8.99 -14.82
CA SER A 175 -17.26 8.47 -13.45
C SER A 175 -18.27 7.33 -13.29
N GLN A 176 -19.45 7.45 -13.92
CA GLN A 176 -20.45 6.39 -13.97
C GLN A 176 -19.90 5.17 -14.69
N HIS A 177 -19.25 5.35 -15.84
CA HIS A 177 -18.65 4.24 -16.57
C HIS A 177 -17.60 3.50 -15.73
N LYS A 178 -16.83 4.18 -14.88
CA LYS A 178 -15.93 3.50 -13.93
C LYS A 178 -16.71 2.71 -12.88
N LEU A 179 -17.78 3.26 -12.33
CA LEU A 179 -18.55 2.58 -11.27
C LEU A 179 -19.43 1.44 -11.79
N LEU A 180 -19.91 1.54 -13.03
CA LEU A 180 -20.83 0.59 -13.65
C LEU A 180 -20.10 -0.57 -14.34
N ASN A 181 -18.83 -0.39 -14.71
CA ASN A 181 -18.01 -1.49 -15.20
C ASN A 181 -17.90 -2.58 -14.13
N ARG A 182 -18.17 -3.82 -14.52
CA ARG A 182 -18.02 -4.96 -13.62
C ARG A 182 -16.57 -5.05 -13.18
N VAL A 183 -16.34 -5.36 -11.90
CA VAL A 183 -15.00 -5.45 -11.32
C VAL A 183 -14.11 -6.45 -12.09
N GLY A 184 -14.70 -7.46 -12.74
CA GLY A 184 -13.98 -8.44 -13.57
C GLY A 184 -13.32 -7.86 -14.83
N GLU A 185 -13.89 -6.81 -15.43
CA GLU A 185 -13.45 -6.26 -16.73
C GLU A 185 -12.22 -5.34 -16.60
N TYR A 186 -11.77 -5.07 -15.38
CA TYR A 186 -10.57 -4.29 -15.15
C TYR A 186 -9.34 -5.09 -15.56
N HIS A 187 -8.47 -4.46 -16.34
CA HIS A 187 -7.22 -5.05 -16.80
C HIS A 187 -6.09 -4.59 -15.90
N ILE A 188 -5.32 -5.55 -15.38
CA ILE A 188 -4.13 -5.30 -14.58
C ILE A 188 -2.92 -5.71 -15.41
N ARG A 189 -1.99 -4.76 -15.57
CA ARG A 189 -0.72 -5.01 -16.25
C ARG A 189 0.24 -5.75 -15.32
N ARG A 190 0.43 -7.04 -15.56
CA ARG A 190 1.33 -7.89 -14.79
C ARG A 190 2.63 -8.12 -15.54
N ARG A 191 3.76 -8.08 -14.84
CA ARG A 191 5.05 -8.50 -15.41
C ARG A 191 5.26 -9.98 -15.13
N ILE A 192 5.47 -10.77 -16.17
CA ILE A 192 5.73 -12.21 -16.10
C ILE A 192 7.12 -12.44 -16.70
N THR A 193 7.93 -13.23 -16.03
CA THR A 193 9.22 -13.71 -16.56
C THR A 193 8.97 -14.96 -17.37
N ASN A 194 9.30 -14.92 -18.66
CA ASN A 194 9.21 -16.08 -19.54
C ASN A 194 10.35 -17.08 -19.27
N GLU A 195 10.28 -18.26 -19.87
CA GLU A 195 11.31 -19.31 -19.77
C GLU A 195 12.69 -18.83 -20.26
N THR A 196 12.71 -17.82 -21.14
CA THR A 196 13.92 -17.13 -21.63
C THR A 196 14.52 -16.14 -20.63
N GLY A 197 13.85 -15.89 -19.50
CA GLY A 197 14.25 -14.89 -18.49
C GLY A 197 13.85 -13.45 -18.82
N GLU A 198 13.21 -13.20 -19.96
CA GLU A 198 12.72 -11.87 -20.33
C GLU A 198 11.43 -11.53 -19.58
N THR A 199 11.33 -10.30 -19.06
CA THR A 199 10.12 -9.80 -18.39
C THR A 199 9.17 -9.19 -19.42
N GLU A 200 8.07 -9.86 -19.70
CA GLU A 200 7.00 -9.34 -20.54
C GLU A 200 5.87 -8.77 -19.69
N ALA A 201 5.28 -7.67 -20.14
CA ALA A 201 4.13 -7.07 -19.47
C ALA A 201 2.86 -7.54 -20.17
N VAL A 202 2.10 -8.40 -19.50
CA VAL A 202 0.85 -8.98 -19.99
C VAL A 202 -0.30 -8.30 -19.27
N ASP A 203 -1.25 -7.78 -20.03
CA ASP A 203 -2.51 -7.28 -19.47
C ASP A 203 -3.46 -8.46 -19.26
N VAL A 204 -3.89 -8.67 -18.02
CA VAL A 204 -4.78 -9.78 -17.63
C VAL A 204 -6.00 -9.18 -16.94
N SER A 205 -7.20 -9.68 -17.27
CA SER A 205 -8.42 -9.25 -16.61
C SER A 205 -8.49 -9.77 -15.17
N ILE A 206 -9.14 -9.01 -14.27
CA ILE A 206 -9.35 -9.45 -12.88
C ILE A 206 -10.17 -10.75 -12.85
N GLU A 207 -11.14 -10.88 -13.75
CA GLU A 207 -11.97 -12.09 -13.85
C GLU A 207 -11.14 -13.34 -14.15
N GLU A 208 -10.25 -13.28 -15.15
CA GLU A 208 -9.32 -14.38 -15.47
C GLU A 208 -8.39 -14.68 -14.29
N MET A 209 -7.95 -13.64 -13.57
CA MET A 209 -7.07 -13.79 -12.42
C MET A 209 -7.75 -14.53 -11.28
N LEU A 210 -9.01 -14.19 -10.99
CA LEU A 210 -9.82 -14.79 -9.94
C LEU A 210 -10.27 -16.20 -10.32
N ALA A 211 -10.68 -16.42 -11.58
CA ALA A 211 -11.08 -17.74 -12.07
C ALA A 211 -9.95 -18.78 -11.85
N GLY A 212 -8.71 -18.42 -12.17
CA GLY A 212 -7.56 -19.31 -11.94
C GLY A 212 -6.98 -19.26 -10.52
N PHE A 213 -7.46 -18.38 -9.63
CA PHE A 213 -6.90 -18.27 -8.28
C PHE A 213 -7.29 -19.46 -7.40
N GLN A 214 -8.57 -19.86 -7.45
CA GLN A 214 -9.07 -20.98 -6.66
C GLN A 214 -8.34 -22.28 -7.00
N ASP A 215 -8.16 -22.57 -8.29
CA ASP A 215 -7.45 -23.77 -8.74
C ASP A 215 -5.98 -23.76 -8.29
N ARG A 216 -5.29 -22.63 -8.43
CA ARG A 216 -3.90 -22.48 -7.96
C ARG A 216 -3.77 -22.61 -6.45
N TYR A 217 -4.74 -22.06 -5.71
CA TYR A 217 -4.78 -22.19 -4.26
C TYR A 217 -4.92 -23.64 -3.84
N LEU A 218 -5.86 -24.38 -4.44
CA LEU A 218 -6.05 -25.80 -4.15
C LEU A 218 -4.82 -26.63 -4.52
N ALA A 219 -4.21 -26.38 -5.68
CA ALA A 219 -2.99 -27.06 -6.10
C ALA A 219 -1.82 -26.79 -5.13
N GLU A 220 -1.69 -25.56 -4.60
CA GLU A 220 -0.65 -25.22 -3.64
C GLU A 220 -0.91 -25.83 -2.26
N VAL A 221 -2.17 -25.90 -1.83
CA VAL A 221 -2.57 -26.60 -0.60
C VAL A 221 -2.23 -28.09 -0.69
N GLU A 222 -2.52 -28.74 -1.82
CA GLU A 222 -2.15 -30.13 -2.08
C GLU A 222 -0.64 -30.32 -2.12
N ARG A 223 0.10 -29.38 -2.73
CA ARG A 223 1.57 -29.39 -2.72
C ARG A 223 2.13 -29.29 -1.31
N LEU A 224 1.56 -28.41 -0.47
CA LEU A 224 1.99 -28.21 0.91
C LEU A 224 1.68 -29.44 1.77
N SER A 225 0.52 -30.06 1.61
CA SER A 225 0.18 -31.30 2.33
C SER A 225 1.07 -32.46 1.91
N ALA A 226 1.41 -32.57 0.62
CA ALA A 226 2.39 -33.55 0.13
C ALA A 226 3.81 -33.30 0.69
N LEU A 227 4.19 -32.03 0.88
CA LEU A 227 5.49 -31.69 1.48
C LEU A 227 5.50 -31.95 2.99
N GLN A 228 4.40 -31.62 3.68
CA GLN A 228 4.20 -31.87 5.10
C GLN A 228 4.29 -33.37 5.39
N THR A 229 3.59 -34.21 4.64
CA THR A 229 3.65 -35.68 4.83
C THR A 229 5.04 -36.26 4.59
N LYS A 230 5.79 -35.72 3.61
CA LYS A 230 7.21 -36.08 3.42
C LYS A 230 8.07 -35.67 4.61
N TRP A 231 7.86 -34.46 5.12
CA TRP A 231 8.57 -33.95 6.30
C TRP A 231 8.25 -34.78 7.55
N GLU A 232 6.99 -35.05 7.83
CA GLU A 232 6.53 -35.92 8.94
C GLU A 232 7.15 -37.31 8.85
N THR A 233 7.23 -37.86 7.63
CA THR A 233 7.90 -39.15 7.40
C THR A 233 9.38 -39.07 7.76
N VAL A 234 10.12 -38.08 7.25
CA VAL A 234 11.56 -37.95 7.53
C VAL A 234 11.83 -37.71 9.02
N VAL A 235 11.09 -36.80 9.65
CA VAL A 235 11.23 -36.50 11.08
C VAL A 235 10.85 -37.70 11.93
N GLY A 236 9.78 -38.41 11.59
CA GLY A 236 9.37 -39.63 12.27
C GLY A 236 10.43 -40.73 12.19
N GLU A 237 11.13 -40.86 11.07
CA GLU A 237 12.23 -41.83 10.96
C GLU A 237 13.50 -41.39 11.69
N ILE A 238 13.83 -40.10 11.69
CA ILE A 238 14.93 -39.57 12.52
C ILE A 238 14.63 -39.82 13.99
N TRP A 239 13.39 -39.57 14.43
CA TRP A 239 12.93 -39.85 15.78
C TRP A 239 13.09 -41.33 16.13
N LYS A 240 12.52 -42.24 15.33
CA LYS A 240 12.61 -43.69 15.56
C LYS A 240 14.05 -44.20 15.59
N THR A 241 14.89 -43.65 14.70
CA THR A 241 16.33 -43.92 14.71
C THR A 241 16.92 -43.45 16.04
N GLY A 242 16.69 -42.20 16.44
CA GLY A 242 17.12 -41.64 17.72
C GLY A 242 16.68 -42.50 18.91
N VAL A 243 15.42 -42.94 18.96
CA VAL A 243 14.90 -43.81 20.03
C VAL A 243 15.66 -45.13 20.08
N ASN A 244 16.00 -45.72 18.92
CA ASN A 244 16.78 -46.96 18.86
C ASN A 244 18.23 -46.80 19.35
N TYR A 245 18.84 -45.61 19.18
CA TYR A 245 20.24 -45.36 19.58
C TYR A 245 20.39 -44.78 20.99
N PHE A 246 19.48 -43.89 21.39
CA PHE A 246 19.58 -43.10 22.62
C PHE A 246 18.53 -43.46 23.69
N GLY A 247 17.46 -44.17 23.30
CA GLY A 247 16.31 -44.44 24.16
C GLY A 247 15.19 -43.40 23.98
N GLU A 248 13.98 -43.79 24.40
CA GLU A 248 12.78 -42.94 24.28
C GLU A 248 12.85 -41.71 25.19
N ASP A 249 13.28 -41.90 26.44
CA ASP A 249 13.35 -40.84 27.45
C ASP A 249 14.26 -39.68 27.01
N VAL A 250 15.46 -39.99 26.48
CA VAL A 250 16.44 -38.97 26.03
C VAL A 250 15.94 -38.23 24.79
N MET A 251 15.27 -38.93 23.87
CA MET A 251 14.69 -38.30 22.68
C MET A 251 13.50 -37.41 23.06
N GLN A 252 12.69 -37.84 24.02
CA GLN A 252 11.60 -37.04 24.56
C GLN A 252 12.13 -35.81 25.27
N GLU A 253 13.17 -35.92 26.09
CA GLU A 253 13.86 -34.78 26.70
C GLU A 253 14.40 -33.83 25.62
N LEU A 254 15.02 -34.32 24.55
CA LEU A 254 15.54 -33.47 23.47
C LEU A 254 14.44 -32.69 22.72
N PHE A 255 13.26 -33.27 22.54
CA PHE A 255 12.15 -32.64 21.79
C PHE A 255 11.21 -31.80 22.67
N VAL A 256 11.00 -32.21 23.92
CA VAL A 256 10.07 -31.59 24.88
C VAL A 256 10.81 -30.62 25.79
N ASP A 257 11.97 -31.03 26.31
CA ASP A 257 12.76 -30.31 27.31
C ASP A 257 14.01 -29.65 26.73
N GLY A 258 14.20 -29.71 25.40
CA GLY A 258 15.30 -29.09 24.66
C GLY A 258 15.31 -27.57 24.81
N ASP A 259 15.75 -27.10 25.97
CA ASP A 259 16.08 -25.75 26.37
C ASP A 259 15.17 -24.62 25.85
N LEU A 260 13.89 -24.83 25.57
CA LEU A 260 12.96 -23.71 25.31
C LEU A 260 12.44 -23.07 26.61
N SER A 261 12.63 -23.74 27.74
CA SER A 261 12.39 -23.20 29.09
C SER A 261 13.63 -22.53 29.69
N ASN A 262 14.84 -22.90 29.26
CA ASN A 262 16.12 -22.40 29.77
C ASN A 262 16.98 -21.61 28.77
N ALA A 263 16.71 -21.70 27.46
CA ALA A 263 17.08 -20.64 26.53
C ALA A 263 16.21 -19.45 26.90
N SER A 264 16.70 -18.71 27.89
CA SER A 264 16.47 -17.28 28.01
C SER A 264 16.31 -16.75 26.60
N SER A 265 15.06 -16.44 26.23
CA SER A 265 14.80 -15.33 25.32
C SER A 265 15.85 -14.28 25.68
N PRO A 266 16.68 -13.79 24.75
CA PRO A 266 17.67 -12.79 25.09
C PRO A 266 16.90 -11.74 25.87
N ALA A 267 17.19 -11.63 27.17
CA ALA A 267 16.51 -10.67 28.00
C ALA A 267 16.65 -9.36 27.23
N PRO A 268 15.55 -8.61 26.98
CA PRO A 268 15.70 -7.31 26.38
C PRO A 268 16.77 -6.60 27.20
N ASP A 269 17.78 -6.11 26.50
CA ASP A 269 19.02 -5.57 27.02
C ASP A 269 18.71 -4.28 27.80
N ASP A 270 18.02 -4.42 28.94
CA ASP A 270 17.48 -3.35 29.80
C ASP A 270 18.56 -2.82 30.77
N GLN A 271 19.83 -3.09 30.47
CA GLN A 271 20.97 -2.51 31.14
C GLN A 271 21.84 -1.69 30.18
N MET A 272 21.19 -0.85 29.38
CA MET A 272 21.80 0.37 28.85
C MET A 272 21.49 1.53 29.81
N PRO A 273 22.41 1.95 30.70
CA PRO A 273 22.29 3.22 31.40
C PRO A 273 22.64 4.33 30.40
N GLY A 274 21.66 4.73 29.58
CA GLY A 274 21.93 5.63 28.46
C GLY A 274 20.73 6.46 28.06
N ASN A 275 20.57 7.61 28.73
CA ASN A 275 19.84 8.80 28.29
C ASN A 275 18.33 8.66 28.02
N HIS A 276 17.57 9.04 29.04
CA HIS A 276 16.38 9.88 28.87
C HIS A 276 16.59 10.93 27.77
N LEU A 277 15.86 10.80 26.65
CA LEU A 277 15.25 11.92 25.93
C LEU A 277 14.29 11.34 24.87
N ASP A 278 13.02 11.71 25.05
CA ASP A 278 11.96 11.72 24.04
C ASP A 278 11.41 10.39 23.52
N ASP A 279 10.78 9.65 24.44
CA ASP A 279 9.81 8.60 24.08
C ASP A 279 8.39 9.20 24.10
N ALA A 280 7.99 9.76 22.97
CA ALA A 280 6.66 10.32 22.73
C ALA A 280 6.00 9.58 21.57
N ASP A 281 5.77 8.26 21.69
CA ASP A 281 4.68 7.58 20.97
C ASP A 281 4.40 6.11 21.40
N SER A 282 4.76 5.72 22.62
CA SER A 282 4.28 4.44 23.18
C SER A 282 2.95 4.66 23.90
N LEU A 283 1.84 4.35 23.22
CA LEU A 283 0.47 4.30 23.78
C LEU A 283 0.28 3.23 24.86
N PHE A 284 1.32 2.44 25.15
CA PHE A 284 1.32 1.47 26.24
C PHE A 284 2.14 2.03 27.39
N VAL A 285 1.47 2.72 28.31
CA VAL A 285 2.01 3.02 29.64
C VAL A 285 2.16 1.67 30.36
N PRO A 286 3.38 1.20 30.68
CA PRO A 286 3.53 0.06 31.56
C PRO A 286 3.00 0.50 32.92
N GLU A 287 1.90 -0.10 33.35
CA GLU A 287 1.29 0.16 34.64
C GLU A 287 2.27 -0.29 35.74
N ARG A 288 3.16 0.61 36.16
CA ARG A 288 4.07 0.39 37.28
C ARG A 288 3.24 0.32 38.55
N SER A 289 2.76 -0.87 38.87
CA SER A 289 2.13 -1.13 40.15
C SER A 289 3.11 -0.77 41.28
N PRO A 290 2.70 0.04 42.27
CA PRO A 290 3.56 0.34 43.41
C PRO A 290 3.88 -0.97 44.13
N GLN A 291 5.16 -1.15 44.49
CA GLN A 291 5.65 -2.25 45.31
C GLN A 291 4.94 -2.27 46.68
N ALA A 292 3.73 -2.80 46.70
CA ALA A 292 3.03 -3.14 47.92
C ALA A 292 3.64 -4.43 48.46
N LYS A 293 4.57 -4.26 49.41
CA LYS A 293 4.95 -5.31 50.35
C LYS A 293 3.71 -5.66 51.16
N THR A 294 2.97 -6.71 50.78
CA THR A 294 2.31 -7.70 51.65
C THR A 294 1.29 -8.55 50.87
N ALA A 295 1.12 -9.77 51.35
CA ALA A 295 0.19 -10.83 50.94
C ALA A 295 0.69 -11.73 49.81
N SER A 296 0.96 -12.98 50.19
CA SER A 296 1.13 -14.16 49.32
C SER A 296 -0.13 -14.34 48.46
N LYS A 297 -0.21 -13.60 47.35
CA LYS A 297 -1.21 -13.84 46.32
C LYS A 297 -1.00 -15.27 45.83
N LYS A 298 -2.04 -16.10 45.91
CA LYS A 298 -2.07 -17.45 45.35
C LYS A 298 -1.71 -17.31 43.87
N ARG A 299 -0.48 -17.69 43.51
CA ARG A 299 -0.09 -17.83 42.10
C ARG A 299 -0.96 -18.95 41.55
N VAL A 300 -1.87 -18.60 40.64
CA VAL A 300 -2.57 -19.57 39.82
C VAL A 300 -1.53 -20.12 38.86
N THR A 301 -0.93 -21.25 39.22
CA THR A 301 -0.18 -22.06 38.28
C THR A 301 -1.21 -22.78 37.43
N PHE A 302 -1.34 -22.37 36.16
CA PHE A 302 -2.08 -23.17 35.20
C PHE A 302 -1.32 -24.49 35.07
N GLN A 303 -2.01 -25.58 35.36
CA GLN A 303 -1.49 -26.90 35.09
C GLN A 303 -1.46 -27.02 33.57
N GLU A 304 -0.27 -26.92 32.98
CA GLU A 304 -0.11 -27.15 31.55
C GLU A 304 -0.47 -28.62 31.28
N PRO A 305 -1.30 -28.87 30.25
CA PRO A 305 -1.60 -30.24 29.86
C PRO A 305 -0.27 -30.94 29.50
N PRO A 306 -0.13 -32.24 29.81
CA PRO A 306 1.04 -32.99 29.41
C PRO A 306 1.24 -32.83 27.89
N ILE A 307 2.47 -32.53 27.49
CA ILE A 307 2.82 -32.33 26.08
C ILE A 307 2.72 -33.69 25.40
N GLU A 308 1.61 -33.93 24.69
CA GLU A 308 1.42 -35.15 23.91
C GLU A 308 2.29 -35.07 22.64
N LEU A 309 3.10 -36.11 22.42
CA LEU A 309 3.90 -36.23 21.21
C LEU A 309 2.99 -36.37 19.98
N PRO A 310 3.31 -35.71 18.86
CA PRO A 310 2.56 -35.90 17.62
C PRO A 310 2.44 -37.37 17.21
N GLU A 311 1.24 -37.79 16.79
CA GLU A 311 0.93 -39.19 16.46
C GLU A 311 1.87 -39.80 15.41
N PHE A 312 2.40 -38.99 14.49
CA PHE A 312 3.33 -39.48 13.47
C PHE A 312 4.67 -39.96 14.06
N LEU A 313 5.09 -39.46 15.22
CA LEU A 313 6.29 -39.91 15.92
C LEU A 313 6.09 -41.29 16.56
N THR A 314 4.90 -41.52 17.12
CA THR A 314 4.52 -42.79 17.76
C THR A 314 4.07 -43.86 16.76
N SER A 315 3.79 -43.47 15.51
CA SER A 315 3.41 -44.41 14.45
C SER A 315 4.55 -45.39 14.09
N ALA A 316 4.22 -46.61 13.68
CA ALA A 316 5.22 -47.61 13.26
C ALA A 316 6.13 -47.08 12.12
N SER A 317 7.40 -47.49 12.10
CA SER A 317 8.31 -47.15 10.98
C SER A 317 7.77 -47.71 9.67
N ARG A 318 7.85 -46.90 8.61
CA ARG A 318 7.53 -47.36 7.23
C ARG A 318 8.70 -48.09 6.58
N PHE A 319 9.91 -47.93 7.12
CA PHE A 319 11.10 -48.59 6.61
C PHE A 319 11.29 -49.93 7.31
N LYS A 320 11.69 -50.96 6.55
CA LYS A 320 11.97 -52.28 7.13
C LYS A 320 13.15 -52.17 8.08
N GLY A 321 12.93 -52.65 9.31
CA GLY A 321 13.87 -52.79 10.43
C GLY A 321 15.26 -52.22 10.19
N LEU A 322 15.50 -51.01 10.72
CA LEU A 322 16.84 -50.45 10.79
C LEU A 322 17.75 -51.45 11.51
N PRO A 323 18.99 -51.67 11.02
CA PRO A 323 19.93 -52.55 11.68
C PRO A 323 20.12 -52.06 13.12
N ARG A 324 19.81 -52.93 14.08
CA ARG A 324 20.04 -52.63 15.49
C ARG A 324 21.56 -52.43 15.64
N PRO A 325 22.00 -51.34 16.28
CA PRO A 325 23.42 -51.10 16.48
C PRO A 325 24.01 -52.30 17.21
N THR A 326 25.15 -52.80 16.73
CA THR A 326 25.89 -53.83 17.44
C THR A 326 26.25 -53.26 18.81
N GLU A 327 25.85 -53.93 19.88
CA GLU A 327 26.19 -53.50 21.24
C GLU A 327 27.71 -53.40 21.34
N LEU A 328 28.25 -52.18 21.50
CA LEU A 328 29.67 -51.99 21.73
C LEU A 328 30.05 -52.71 23.02
N PRO A 329 31.18 -53.45 23.05
CA PRO A 329 31.59 -54.15 24.24
C PRO A 329 31.78 -53.14 25.38
N HIS A 330 31.22 -53.44 26.57
CA HIS A 330 31.26 -52.55 27.73
C HIS A 330 32.67 -52.06 28.11
N THR A 331 33.71 -52.81 27.73
CA THR A 331 35.11 -52.43 27.92
C THR A 331 35.50 -51.19 27.10
N GLU A 332 35.02 -51.07 25.86
CA GLU A 332 35.30 -49.93 24.99
C GLU A 332 34.52 -48.69 25.45
N ILE A 333 33.28 -48.87 25.89
CA ILE A 333 32.45 -47.78 26.44
C ILE A 333 33.14 -47.15 27.66
N LYS A 334 33.63 -47.96 28.60
CA LYS A 334 34.35 -47.47 29.79
C LYS A 334 35.66 -46.79 29.45
N ALA A 335 36.41 -47.32 28.47
CA ALA A 335 37.64 -46.70 28.01
C ALA A 335 37.36 -45.31 27.40
N LEU A 336 36.31 -45.20 26.58
CA LEU A 336 35.90 -43.93 26.00
C LEU A 336 35.42 -42.93 27.06
N GLU A 337 34.63 -43.38 28.03
CA GLU A 337 34.17 -42.55 29.15
C GLU A 337 35.35 -41.99 29.96
N GLN A 338 36.39 -42.80 30.18
CA GLN A 338 37.61 -42.36 30.84
C GLN A 338 38.35 -41.30 30.00
N VAL A 339 38.54 -41.53 28.71
CA VAL A 339 39.21 -40.58 27.80
C VAL A 339 38.45 -39.25 27.73
N VAL A 340 37.13 -39.30 27.60
CA VAL A 340 36.27 -38.10 27.61
C VAL A 340 36.35 -37.38 28.96
N GLY A 341 36.36 -38.13 30.06
CA GLY A 341 36.52 -37.56 31.41
C GLY A 341 37.88 -36.90 31.64
N GLU A 342 38.97 -37.46 31.10
CA GLU A 342 40.31 -36.87 31.16
C GLU A 342 40.40 -35.60 30.29
N LEU A 343 39.89 -35.65 29.06
CA LEU A 343 39.85 -34.51 28.15
C LEU A 343 38.96 -33.37 28.69
N GLY A 344 37.86 -33.71 29.38
CA GLY A 344 37.01 -32.74 30.06
C GLY A 344 37.72 -32.06 31.23
N LYS A 345 38.52 -32.80 32.01
CA LYS A 345 39.32 -32.22 33.11
C LYS A 345 40.39 -31.27 32.58
N GLU A 346 41.05 -31.61 31.48
CA GLU A 346 42.06 -30.77 30.83
C GLU A 346 41.47 -29.44 30.35
N HIS A 347 40.37 -29.48 29.59
CA HIS A 347 39.69 -28.25 29.12
C HIS A 347 39.15 -27.40 30.27
N VAL A 348 38.56 -28.00 31.32
CA VAL A 348 38.09 -27.25 32.49
C VAL A 348 39.26 -26.60 33.24
N ALA A 349 40.43 -27.26 33.30
CA ALA A 349 41.62 -26.68 33.90
C ALA A 349 42.17 -25.51 33.07
N GLU A 350 42.18 -25.64 31.74
CA GLU A 350 42.58 -24.57 30.81
C GLU A 350 41.65 -23.36 30.93
N MET A 351 40.33 -23.56 30.88
CA MET A 351 39.34 -22.48 31.09
C MET A 351 39.53 -21.77 32.43
N LYS A 352 39.74 -22.51 33.52
CA LYS A 352 40.03 -21.92 34.84
C LYS A 352 41.35 -21.15 34.85
N GLY A 353 42.32 -21.53 34.02
CA GLY A 353 43.57 -20.80 33.81
C GLY A 353 43.30 -19.44 33.14
N ILE A 354 42.55 -19.46 32.04
CA ILE A 354 42.15 -18.27 31.29
C ILE A 354 41.36 -17.30 32.17
N ASP A 355 40.40 -17.79 32.96
CA ASP A 355 39.61 -16.96 33.88
C ASP A 355 40.50 -16.26 34.92
N LYS A 356 41.51 -16.95 35.46
CA LYS A 356 42.46 -16.36 36.42
C LYS A 356 43.33 -15.30 35.77
N GLU A 357 43.80 -15.53 34.55
CA GLU A 357 44.57 -14.53 33.78
C GLU A 357 43.71 -13.30 33.48
N TYR A 358 42.45 -13.51 33.11
CA TYR A 358 41.49 -12.45 32.87
C TYR A 358 41.22 -11.63 34.14
N GLN A 359 41.03 -12.28 35.30
CA GLN A 359 40.89 -11.60 36.59
C GLN A 359 42.13 -10.76 36.92
N ARG A 360 43.35 -11.32 36.78
CA ARG A 360 44.60 -10.57 37.01
C ARG A 360 44.75 -9.38 36.07
N PHE A 361 44.39 -9.56 34.80
CA PHE A 361 44.40 -8.48 33.81
C PHE A 361 43.45 -7.36 34.24
N TRP A 362 42.24 -7.70 34.68
CA TRP A 362 41.26 -6.73 35.17
C TRP A 362 41.73 -6.01 36.44
N GLU A 363 42.29 -6.72 37.41
CA GLU A 363 42.86 -6.10 38.62
C GLU A 363 43.98 -5.11 38.27
N LYS A 364 44.87 -5.47 37.34
CA LYS A 364 45.93 -4.59 36.85
C LYS A 364 45.37 -3.35 36.15
N LYS A 365 44.35 -3.53 35.31
CA LYS A 365 43.67 -2.43 34.61
C LYS A 365 42.97 -1.49 35.61
N LEU A 366 42.26 -2.05 36.59
CA LEU A 366 41.58 -1.29 37.64
C LEU A 366 42.58 -0.52 38.52
N GLY A 367 43.73 -1.13 38.84
CA GLY A 367 44.83 -0.49 39.56
C GLY A 367 45.45 0.67 38.79
N ASN A 368 45.67 0.51 37.48
CA ASN A 368 46.17 1.59 36.63
C ASN A 368 45.18 2.76 36.55
N MET A 369 43.87 2.48 36.42
CA MET A 369 42.85 3.54 36.43
C MET A 369 42.82 4.32 37.74
N ARG A 370 42.94 3.65 38.90
CA ARG A 370 43.02 4.34 40.19
C ARG A 370 44.23 5.26 40.30
N ARG A 371 45.39 4.88 39.75
CA ARG A 371 46.59 5.74 39.77
C ARG A 371 46.41 6.99 38.92
N VAL A 372 45.88 6.84 37.70
CA VAL A 372 45.60 7.99 36.81
C VAL A 372 44.67 9.01 37.49
N VAL A 373 43.64 8.55 38.21
CA VAL A 373 42.72 9.45 38.93
C VAL A 373 43.40 10.19 40.08
N VAL A 374 44.39 9.58 40.75
CA VAL A 374 45.13 10.21 41.85
C VAL A 374 46.18 11.20 41.34
N ASP A 375 46.73 10.98 40.13
CA ASP A 375 47.71 11.90 39.52
C ASP A 375 47.05 13.15 38.88
N ASP A 376 45.71 13.15 38.71
CA ASP A 376 44.92 14.27 38.18
C ASP A 376 44.30 15.18 39.27
N GLU A 377 44.50 14.87 40.56
CA GLU A 377 44.19 15.74 41.72
C GLU A 377 45.45 16.46 42.23
#